data_AF-A0A7Y1ZFE8-F1
#
_entry.id   AF-A0A7Y1ZFE8-F1
#
_cell.length_a   1.000
_cell.length_b   1.000
_cell.length_c   1.000
_cell.angle_alpha   90.00
_cell.angle_beta   90.00
_cell.angle_gamma   90.00
#
_symmetry.space_group_name_H-M   'P 1'
#
loop_
_entity.id
_entity.type
_entity.pdbx_description
1 polymer ?
#
loop_
_entity_poly.entity_id
_entity_poly.type
_entity_poly.pdbx_seq_one_letter_code
_entity_poly.pdbx_strand_id
1 'polypeptide(L)'
;THKVADFRWMDGAKEAIRALNDRGYLVFVVTNQAGIARGFYGPAEVEALHEWMQGELAAVGAHVDEFRYCPHHPEGAVPELAITCDCRKPGTAMLQDLSARWDPLLEASFMLGDAEKDAEAGRRMGITGRQIEPANLLSEVLSLIA
;
A
#
# COMPACT_ATOMS: atom_id res chain seq x y z
N THR A 1 5.77 2.31 9.82
CA THR A 1 6.77 3.25 10.39
C THR A 1 7.01 4.37 9.39
N HIS A 2 7.56 5.52 9.81
CA HIS A 2 8.02 6.60 8.93
C HIS A 2 9.55 6.67 8.82
N LYS A 3 10.28 5.90 9.64
CA LYS A 3 11.75 5.89 9.67
C LYS A 3 12.27 4.62 9.01
N VAL A 4 13.25 4.79 8.13
CA VAL A 4 13.98 3.70 7.48
C VAL A 4 14.61 2.75 8.50
N ALA A 5 15.23 3.29 9.56
CA ALA A 5 15.91 2.50 10.58
C ALA A 5 15.00 1.52 11.34
N ASP A 6 13.69 1.81 11.40
CA ASP A 6 12.69 0.98 12.06
C ASP A 6 11.96 0.06 11.07
N PHE A 7 12.20 0.21 9.77
CA PHE A 7 11.51 -0.56 8.74
C PHE A 7 12.09 -1.96 8.64
N ARG A 8 11.20 -2.95 8.55
CA ARG A 8 11.55 -4.34 8.28
C ARG A 8 10.66 -4.85 7.17
N TRP A 9 11.27 -5.41 6.14
CA TRP A 9 10.54 -6.14 5.11
C TRP A 9 9.91 -7.38 5.74
N MET A 10 8.65 -7.64 5.38
CA MET A 10 8.04 -8.95 5.64
C MET A 10 8.77 -10.00 4.80
N ASP A 11 8.87 -11.22 5.33
CA ASP A 11 9.48 -12.34 4.62
C ASP A 11 8.81 -12.54 3.25
N GLY A 12 9.62 -12.70 2.21
CA GLY A 12 9.15 -12.88 0.84
C GLY A 12 8.57 -11.61 0.19
N ALA A 13 8.56 -10.44 0.84
CA ALA A 13 7.91 -9.26 0.28
C ALA A 13 8.56 -8.75 -1.01
N LYS A 14 9.90 -8.67 -1.04
CA LYS A 14 10.62 -8.21 -2.23
C LYS A 14 10.47 -9.22 -3.37
N GLU A 15 10.53 -10.50 -3.06
CA GLU A 15 10.35 -11.61 -4.01
C GLU A 15 8.93 -11.66 -4.57
N ALA A 16 7.92 -11.38 -3.74
CA ALA A 16 6.52 -11.31 -4.15
C ALA A 16 6.30 -10.19 -5.17
N ILE A 17 6.82 -9.00 -4.87
CA ILE A 17 6.77 -7.83 -5.76
C ILE A 17 7.47 -8.17 -7.09
N ARG A 18 8.68 -8.74 -7.02
CA ARG A 18 9.39 -9.18 -8.23
C ARG A 18 8.59 -10.18 -9.06
N ALA A 19 8.00 -11.20 -8.41
CA ALA A 19 7.24 -12.23 -9.10
C ALA A 19 6.01 -11.67 -9.83
N LEU A 20 5.41 -10.59 -9.30
CA LEU A 20 4.34 -9.83 -9.94
C LEU A 20 4.87 -9.01 -11.12
N ASN A 21 5.97 -8.27 -10.93
CA ASN A 21 6.60 -7.51 -12.01
C ASN A 21 6.98 -8.41 -13.19
N ASP A 22 7.60 -9.57 -12.93
CA ASP A 22 8.01 -10.56 -13.94
C ASP A 22 6.81 -11.11 -14.76
N ARG A 23 5.59 -11.01 -14.22
CA ARG A 23 4.33 -11.42 -14.87
C ARG A 23 3.54 -10.27 -15.48
N GLY A 24 4.06 -9.05 -15.44
CA GLY A 24 3.41 -7.87 -15.99
C GLY A 24 2.29 -7.28 -15.12
N TYR A 25 2.22 -7.65 -13.83
CA TYR A 25 1.33 -6.97 -12.89
C TYR A 25 1.90 -5.60 -12.53
N LEU A 26 0.99 -4.62 -12.44
CA LEU A 26 1.26 -3.36 -11.75
C LEU A 26 1.18 -3.61 -10.24
N VAL A 27 2.17 -3.10 -9.51
CA VAL A 27 2.27 -3.20 -8.06
C VAL A 27 2.15 -1.82 -7.46
N PHE A 28 1.11 -1.63 -6.64
CA PHE A 28 0.88 -0.38 -5.91
C PHE A 28 1.00 -0.59 -4.40
N VAL A 29 1.54 0.41 -3.71
CA VAL A 29 1.52 0.45 -2.24
C VAL A 29 0.56 1.55 -1.79
N VAL A 30 -0.49 1.14 -1.07
CA VAL A 30 -1.54 2.04 -0.58
C VAL A 30 -1.60 1.97 0.94
N THR A 31 -1.37 3.08 1.65
CA THR A 31 -1.19 3.07 3.11
C THR A 31 -1.92 4.21 3.85
N ASN A 32 -2.36 3.97 5.08
CA ASN A 32 -2.94 5.00 5.94
C ASN A 32 -1.83 5.56 6.87
N GLN A 33 -1.36 6.78 6.63
CA GLN A 33 -0.30 7.46 7.39
C GLN A 33 -0.89 8.47 8.38
N ALA A 34 -1.70 7.98 9.33
CA ALA A 34 -2.36 8.80 10.35
C ALA A 34 -1.39 9.59 11.25
N GLY A 35 -0.11 9.21 11.30
CA GLY A 35 0.89 9.93 12.07
C GLY A 35 1.10 11.36 11.59
N ILE A 36 0.79 11.66 10.32
CA ILE A 36 0.84 13.02 9.78
C ILE A 36 -0.25 13.88 10.42
N ALA A 37 -1.53 13.45 10.37
CA ALA A 37 -2.61 14.15 11.07
C ALA A 37 -2.40 14.24 12.60
N ARG A 38 -1.66 13.29 13.19
CA ARG A 38 -1.30 13.30 14.63
C ARG A 38 -0.08 14.17 14.95
N GLY A 39 0.59 14.75 13.96
CA GLY A 39 1.77 15.60 14.15
C GLY A 39 3.04 14.83 14.56
N PHE A 40 3.10 13.52 14.33
CA PHE A 40 4.25 12.69 14.70
C PHE A 40 5.41 12.78 13.69
N TYR A 41 5.10 13.03 12.42
CA TYR A 41 6.03 13.20 11.30
C TYR A 41 5.29 13.87 10.13
N GLY A 42 6.02 14.35 9.13
CA GLY A 42 5.45 15.00 7.96
C GLY A 42 5.35 14.10 6.71
N PRO A 43 4.82 14.65 5.60
CA PRO A 43 4.83 14.01 4.29
C PRO A 43 6.24 13.62 3.81
N ALA A 44 7.23 14.47 4.05
CA ALA A 44 8.60 14.27 3.59
C ALA A 44 9.24 13.00 4.16
N GLU A 45 8.98 12.63 5.41
CA GLU A 45 9.48 11.39 6.01
C GLU A 45 8.86 10.15 5.37
N VAL A 46 7.58 10.21 5.00
CA VAL A 46 6.90 9.13 4.28
C VAL A 46 7.48 8.98 2.87
N GLU A 47 7.69 10.10 2.18
CA GLU A 47 8.27 10.13 0.84
C GLU A 47 9.71 9.58 0.83
N ALA A 48 10.55 10.02 1.77
CA ALA A 48 11.90 9.50 1.93
C ALA A 48 11.92 7.99 2.22
N LEU A 49 10.96 7.49 3.01
CA LEU A 49 10.82 6.05 3.24
C LEU A 49 10.43 5.32 1.95
N HIS A 50 9.47 5.84 1.17
CA HIS A 50 9.07 5.24 -0.10
C HIS A 50 10.21 5.23 -1.13
N GLU A 51 10.98 6.31 -1.22
CA GLU A 51 12.18 6.37 -2.08
C GLU A 51 13.22 5.33 -1.68
N TRP A 52 13.49 5.21 -0.37
CA TRP A 52 14.38 4.16 0.13
C TRP A 52 13.84 2.76 -0.17
N MET A 53 12.54 2.51 0.02
CA MET A 53 11.91 1.24 -0.35
C MET A 53 12.09 0.93 -1.84
N GLN A 54 11.95 1.93 -2.71
CA GLN A 54 12.22 1.75 -4.15
C GLN A 54 13.67 1.39 -4.43
N GLY A 55 14.65 2.02 -3.78
CA GLY A 55 16.05 1.65 -3.92
C GLY A 55 16.32 0.21 -3.50
N GLU A 56 15.73 -0.21 -2.37
CA GLU A 56 15.84 -1.58 -1.84
C GLU A 56 15.21 -2.64 -2.73
N LEU A 57 14.15 -2.31 -3.47
CA LEU A 57 13.50 -3.17 -4.45
C LEU A 57 14.28 -3.22 -5.77
N ALA A 58 14.76 -2.07 -6.23
CA ALA A 58 15.55 -1.97 -7.46
C ALA A 58 16.82 -2.83 -7.38
N ALA A 59 17.46 -2.90 -6.21
CA ALA A 59 18.64 -3.73 -5.96
C ALA A 59 18.40 -5.24 -6.21
N VAL A 60 17.14 -5.70 -6.20
CA VAL A 60 16.76 -7.10 -6.49
C VAL A 60 15.95 -7.25 -7.77
N GLY A 61 15.90 -6.20 -8.60
CA GLY A 61 15.16 -6.20 -9.87
C GLY A 61 13.63 -6.10 -9.71
N ALA A 62 13.16 -5.59 -8.57
CA ALA A 62 11.74 -5.38 -8.27
C ALA A 62 11.40 -3.88 -8.25
N HIS A 63 10.12 -3.54 -8.37
CA HIS A 63 9.64 -2.16 -8.23
C HIS A 63 8.16 -2.09 -7.82
N VAL A 64 7.81 -0.98 -7.19
CA VAL A 64 6.44 -0.49 -7.01
C VAL A 64 6.20 0.60 -8.03
N ASP A 65 5.15 0.45 -8.84
CA ASP A 65 4.76 1.41 -9.88
C ASP A 65 4.28 2.73 -9.28
N GLU A 66 3.56 2.67 -8.15
CA GLU A 66 3.11 3.88 -7.46
C GLU A 66 2.81 3.68 -5.96
N PHE A 67 3.21 4.66 -5.16
CA PHE A 67 2.85 4.78 -3.76
C PHE A 67 1.70 5.79 -3.59
N ARG A 68 0.72 5.44 -2.77
CA ARG A 68 -0.35 6.32 -2.30
C ARG A 68 -0.47 6.24 -0.79
N TYR A 69 -0.66 7.38 -0.15
CA TYR A 69 -0.92 7.41 1.27
C TYR A 69 -2.00 8.42 1.65
N CYS A 70 -2.81 8.06 2.65
CA CYS A 70 -3.76 8.97 3.26
C CYS A 70 -3.14 9.59 4.53
N PRO A 71 -2.98 10.94 4.59
CA PRO A 71 -2.44 11.61 5.77
C PRO A 71 -3.51 11.87 6.85
N HIS A 72 -4.80 11.71 6.54
CA HIS A 72 -5.92 12.17 7.36
C HIS A 72 -6.30 11.21 8.50
N HIS A 73 -6.80 11.80 9.59
CA HIS A 73 -7.44 11.08 10.70
C HIS A 73 -8.38 12.03 11.45
N PRO A 74 -9.66 11.70 11.69
CA PRO A 74 -10.62 12.63 12.31
C PRO A 74 -10.21 13.09 13.71
N GLU A 75 -9.55 12.23 14.48
CA GLU A 75 -8.96 12.55 15.80
C GLU A 75 -7.51 13.06 15.69
N GLY A 76 -7.16 13.76 14.61
CA GLY A 76 -5.84 14.34 14.39
C GLY A 76 -5.59 15.56 15.27
N ALA A 77 -4.32 15.85 15.53
CA ALA A 77 -3.87 17.07 16.21
C ALA A 77 -3.62 18.23 15.24
N VAL A 78 -3.34 17.93 13.96
CA VAL A 78 -3.16 18.92 12.88
C VAL A 78 -4.53 19.25 12.28
N PRO A 79 -5.10 20.45 12.51
CA PRO A 79 -6.49 20.76 12.18
C PRO A 79 -6.87 20.55 10.72
N GLU A 80 -5.96 20.88 9.80
CA GLU A 80 -6.18 20.76 8.35
C GLU A 80 -6.28 19.29 7.90
N LEU A 81 -5.72 18.37 8.69
CA LEU A 81 -5.71 16.93 8.41
C LEU A 81 -6.68 16.14 9.32
N ALA A 82 -7.29 16.83 10.29
CA ALA A 82 -8.21 16.27 11.27
C ALA A 82 -9.63 16.13 10.72
N ILE A 83 -9.77 15.41 9.60
CA ILE A 83 -11.02 15.28 8.85
C ILE A 83 -11.38 13.82 8.57
N THR A 84 -12.66 13.59 8.27
CA THR A 84 -13.12 12.37 7.59
C THR A 84 -12.86 12.53 6.08
N CYS A 85 -12.13 11.59 5.47
CA CYS A 85 -11.92 11.55 4.01
C CYS A 85 -12.30 10.18 3.44
N ASP A 86 -12.60 10.15 2.13
CA ASP A 86 -12.82 8.91 1.38
C ASP A 86 -11.52 8.21 0.96
N CYS A 87 -10.38 8.87 1.19
CA CYS A 87 -9.06 8.36 0.90
C CYS A 87 -8.54 7.36 1.93
N ARG A 88 -8.97 7.46 3.19
CA ARG A 88 -8.51 6.63 4.29
C ARG A 88 -9.19 5.26 4.20
N LYS A 89 -8.43 4.18 4.02
CA LYS A 89 -8.98 2.81 4.01
C LYS A 89 -9.82 2.56 5.29
N PRO A 90 -11.06 2.04 5.18
CA PRO A 90 -11.64 1.31 4.04
C PRO A 90 -12.25 2.18 2.91
N GLY A 91 -12.08 3.50 2.94
CA GLY A 91 -12.37 4.36 1.80
C GLY A 91 -11.51 4.01 0.57
N THR A 92 -12.05 4.25 -0.61
CA THR A 92 -11.53 3.74 -1.89
C THR A 92 -10.85 4.79 -2.76
N ALA A 93 -10.85 6.08 -2.38
CA ALA A 93 -10.40 7.14 -3.29
C ALA A 93 -8.95 6.94 -3.78
N MET A 94 -8.04 6.45 -2.92
CA MET A 94 -6.66 6.13 -3.35
C MET A 94 -6.60 5.05 -4.43
N LEU A 95 -7.49 4.04 -4.36
CA LEU A 95 -7.56 2.96 -5.35
C LEU A 95 -8.24 3.42 -6.64
N GLN A 96 -9.25 4.29 -6.53
CA GLN A 96 -9.91 4.91 -7.69
C GLN A 96 -8.93 5.79 -8.48
N ASP A 97 -8.12 6.59 -7.79
CA ASP A 97 -7.08 7.42 -8.43
C ASP A 97 -6.05 6.56 -9.18
N LEU A 98 -5.63 5.44 -8.59
CA LEU A 98 -4.72 4.49 -9.24
C LEU A 98 -5.37 3.83 -10.45
N SER A 99 -6.63 3.39 -10.32
CA SER A 99 -7.38 2.79 -11.42
C SER A 99 -7.55 3.77 -12.59
N ALA A 100 -7.94 5.02 -12.31
CA ALA A 100 -8.10 6.05 -13.33
C ALA A 100 -6.79 6.42 -14.04
N ARG A 101 -5.65 6.32 -13.35
CA ARG A 101 -4.34 6.67 -13.91
C ARG A 101 -3.70 5.55 -14.71
N TRP A 102 -3.83 4.30 -14.25
CA TRP A 102 -3.11 3.16 -14.80
C TRP A 102 -3.98 2.19 -15.61
N ASP A 103 -5.30 2.33 -15.51
CA ASP A 103 -6.30 1.49 -16.19
C ASP A 103 -6.03 -0.02 -16.04
N PRO A 104 -5.84 -0.54 -14.81
CA PRO A 104 -5.57 -1.96 -14.61
C PRO A 104 -6.83 -2.80 -14.82
N LEU A 105 -6.63 -4.08 -15.19
CA LEU A 105 -7.70 -5.05 -15.29
C LEU A 105 -8.22 -5.43 -13.88
N LEU A 106 -9.37 -4.88 -13.48
CA LEU A 106 -9.88 -5.03 -12.11
C LEU A 106 -10.22 -6.49 -11.76
N GLU A 107 -10.76 -7.27 -12.70
CA GLU A 107 -11.10 -8.68 -12.47
C GLU A 107 -9.88 -9.57 -12.17
N ALA A 108 -8.70 -9.15 -12.61
CA ALA A 108 -7.43 -9.82 -12.34
C ALA A 108 -6.64 -9.15 -11.20
N SER A 109 -7.19 -8.09 -10.60
CA SER A 109 -6.55 -7.33 -9.54
C SER A 109 -6.92 -7.86 -8.16
N PHE A 110 -6.01 -7.65 -7.20
CA PHE A 110 -6.22 -8.01 -5.82
C PHE A 110 -5.50 -7.06 -4.87
N MET A 111 -5.97 -6.99 -3.64
CA MET A 111 -5.43 -6.18 -2.57
C MET A 111 -5.15 -7.05 -1.35
N LEU A 112 -3.92 -6.98 -0.87
CA LEU A 112 -3.44 -7.67 0.32
C LEU A 112 -3.11 -6.65 1.41
N GLY A 113 -3.51 -6.92 2.65
CA GLY A 113 -3.16 -6.09 3.80
C GLY A 113 -3.33 -6.85 5.11
N ASP A 114 -2.78 -6.30 6.19
CA ASP A 114 -2.78 -6.94 7.51
C ASP A 114 -4.07 -6.67 8.31
N ALA A 115 -4.91 -5.74 7.87
CA ALA A 115 -6.14 -5.38 8.54
C ALA A 115 -7.37 -5.55 7.65
N GLU A 116 -8.52 -5.83 8.28
CA GLU A 116 -9.80 -5.98 7.59
C GLU A 116 -10.18 -4.75 6.75
N LYS A 117 -9.77 -3.54 7.15
CA LYS A 117 -9.99 -2.30 6.38
C LYS A 117 -9.32 -2.33 4.99
N ASP A 118 -8.25 -3.10 4.83
CA ASP A 118 -7.52 -3.25 3.57
C ASP A 118 -8.28 -4.19 2.64
N ALA A 119 -8.69 -5.35 3.18
CA ALA A 119 -9.53 -6.31 2.47
C ALA A 119 -10.87 -5.67 2.07
N GLU A 120 -11.47 -4.88 2.96
CA GLU A 120 -12.70 -4.15 2.69
C GLU A 120 -12.54 -3.10 1.58
N ALA A 121 -11.46 -2.31 1.58
CA ALA A 121 -11.20 -1.35 0.52
C ALA A 121 -11.10 -2.03 -0.85
N GLY A 122 -10.41 -3.19 -0.93
CA GLY A 122 -10.35 -4.00 -2.14
C GLY A 122 -11.74 -4.46 -2.60
N ARG A 123 -12.54 -5.03 -1.70
CA ARG A 123 -13.91 -5.49 -2.04
C ARG A 123 -14.82 -4.34 -2.49
N ARG A 124 -14.71 -3.16 -1.87
CA ARG A 124 -15.46 -1.96 -2.27
C ARG A 124 -15.05 -1.44 -3.66
N MET A 125 -13.82 -1.72 -4.10
CA MET A 125 -13.35 -1.47 -5.47
C MET A 125 -13.78 -2.54 -6.48
N GLY A 126 -14.43 -3.61 -6.05
CA GLY A 126 -14.80 -4.73 -6.91
C GLY A 126 -13.64 -5.68 -7.23
N ILE A 127 -12.54 -5.62 -6.46
CA ILE A 127 -11.37 -6.50 -6.62
C ILE A 127 -11.29 -7.51 -5.46
N THR A 128 -10.46 -8.54 -5.61
CA THR A 128 -10.23 -9.49 -4.52
C THR A 128 -9.50 -8.80 -3.37
N GLY A 129 -10.14 -8.65 -2.20
CA GLY A 129 -9.51 -8.10 -1.00
C GLY A 129 -9.29 -9.17 0.07
N ARG A 130 -8.04 -9.38 0.49
CA ARG A 130 -7.68 -10.37 1.52
C ARG A 130 -6.91 -9.73 2.68
N GLN A 131 -7.34 -10.07 3.89
CA GLN A 131 -6.52 -9.87 5.07
C GLN A 131 -5.52 -11.03 5.14
N ILE A 132 -4.24 -10.71 5.31
CA ILE A 132 -3.16 -11.68 5.44
C ILE A 132 -2.47 -11.51 6.78
N GLU A 133 -2.04 -12.62 7.38
CA GLU A 133 -1.22 -12.60 8.58
C GLU A 133 0.26 -12.40 8.21
N PRO A 134 1.06 -11.78 9.09
CA PRO A 134 2.49 -11.61 8.85
C PRO A 134 3.21 -12.97 8.94
N ALA A 135 3.31 -13.65 7.80
CA ALA A 135 4.06 -14.90 7.64
C ALA A 135 5.04 -14.80 6.45
N ASN A 136 4.54 -14.93 5.22
CA ASN A 136 5.36 -14.81 4.01
C ASN A 136 4.52 -14.29 2.84
N LEU A 137 4.86 -13.12 2.31
CA LEU A 137 4.07 -12.48 1.26
C LEU A 137 4.16 -13.21 -0.09
N LEU A 138 5.29 -13.85 -0.39
CA LEU A 138 5.47 -14.58 -1.65
C LEU A 138 4.50 -15.75 -1.74
N SER A 139 4.33 -16.52 -0.67
CA SER A 139 3.38 -17.63 -0.63
C SER A 139 1.94 -17.16 -0.88
N GLU A 140 1.53 -16.06 -0.24
CA GLU A 140 0.20 -15.47 -0.42
C GLU A 140 -0.03 -15.02 -1.88
N VAL A 141 0.95 -14.32 -2.46
CA VAL A 141 0.91 -13.85 -3.84
C VAL A 141 0.87 -15.01 -4.83
N LEU A 142 1.72 -16.02 -4.67
CA LEU A 142 1.72 -17.19 -5.56
C LEU A 142 0.39 -17.95 -5.52
N SER A 143 -0.33 -17.97 -4.39
CA SER A 143 -1.66 -18.59 -4.30
C SER A 143 -2.74 -17.89 -5.15
N LEU A 144 -2.49 -16.65 -5.57
CA LEU A 144 -3.43 -15.81 -6.32
C LEU A 144 -3.15 -15.77 -7.83
N ILE A 145 -1.89 -16.04 -8.22
CA ILE A 145 -1.42 -15.88 -9.61
C ILE A 145 -0.91 -17.18 -10.22
N ALA A 146 -1.07 -18.30 -9.51
CA ALA A 146 -0.75 -19.64 -9.99
C ALA A 146 -1.79 -20.18 -10.98
#